data_AF-A0A2P5L3F6-F1
#
_entry.id   AF-A0A2P5L3F6-F1
#
_cell.length_a   1.000
_cell.length_b   1.000
_cell.length_c   1.000
_cell.angle_alpha   90.00
_cell.angle_beta   90.00
_cell.angle_gamma   90.00
#
_symmetry.space_group_name_H-M   'P 1'
#
loop_
_entity.id
_entity.type
_entity.pdbx_description
1 polymer ?
#
loop_
_entity_poly.entity_id
_entity_poly.type
_entity_poly.pdbx_seq_one_letter_code
_entity_poly.pdbx_strand_id
1 'polypeptide(L)'
;MLIESTFKPAWWLNNRHLQTIYPALFRKPPLPPEYRRQRITTPDNDFLDIDFCGSGSKPLVLILHGLTGSSKSTYVMGLQSALYGQGIRSAA
;
A
#
# COMPACT_ATOMS: atom_id res chain seq x y z
N MET A 1 -15.02 -8.39 -20.35
CA MET A 1 -15.44 -6.99 -20.53
C MET A 1 -14.19 -6.14 -20.64
N LEU A 2 -13.95 -5.51 -21.80
CA LEU A 2 -12.88 -4.53 -21.94
C LEU A 2 -13.47 -3.17 -21.56
N ILE A 3 -12.92 -2.54 -20.52
CA ILE A 3 -13.34 -1.22 -20.07
C ILE A 3 -12.48 -0.20 -20.85
N GLU A 4 -13.12 0.75 -21.53
CA GLU A 4 -12.40 1.87 -22.12
C GLU A 4 -11.78 2.72 -21.01
N SER A 5 -10.45 2.80 -21.01
CA SER A 5 -9.71 3.50 -19.97
C SER A 5 -9.59 4.99 -20.30
N THR A 6 -9.94 5.84 -19.34
CA THR A 6 -9.68 7.29 -19.40
C THR A 6 -8.27 7.66 -18.91
N PHE A 7 -7.43 6.67 -18.59
CA PHE A 7 -6.09 6.89 -18.10
C PHE A 7 -5.20 7.59 -19.14
N LYS A 8 -4.60 8.71 -18.76
CA LYS A 8 -3.59 9.41 -19.55
C LYS A 8 -2.25 9.34 -18.81
N PRO A 9 -1.22 8.64 -19.34
CA PRO A 9 0.08 8.61 -18.70
C PRO A 9 0.75 9.99 -18.76
N ALA A 10 1.70 10.24 -17.85
CA ALA A 10 2.59 11.38 -18.01
C ALA A 10 3.34 11.29 -19.35
N TRP A 11 3.52 12.41 -20.04
CA TRP A 11 4.09 12.45 -21.39
C TRP A 11 5.50 11.84 -21.49
N TRP A 12 6.27 11.88 -20.39
CA TRP A 12 7.61 11.30 -20.26
C TRP A 12 7.63 9.87 -19.70
N LEU A 13 6.46 9.32 -19.30
CA LEU A 13 6.24 7.93 -18.89
C LEU A 13 5.32 7.21 -19.90
N ASN A 14 5.60 7.40 -21.18
CA ASN A 14 4.73 7.00 -22.29
C ASN A 14 4.66 5.49 -22.57
N ASN A 15 5.38 4.65 -21.82
CA ASN A 15 5.32 3.20 -21.97
C ASN A 15 5.36 2.49 -20.61
N ARG A 16 4.93 1.22 -20.61
CA ARG A 16 4.80 0.39 -19.40
C ARG A 16 6.12 0.22 -18.64
N HIS A 17 7.25 0.16 -19.33
CA HIS A 17 8.54 -0.07 -18.68
C HIS A 17 8.99 1.16 -17.89
N LEU A 18 8.88 2.36 -18.48
CA LEU A 18 9.19 3.60 -17.78
C LEU A 18 8.29 3.81 -16.55
N GLN A 19 6.99 3.49 -16.68
CA GLN A 19 6.03 3.57 -15.58
C GLN A 19 6.35 2.60 -14.42
N THR A 20 7.06 1.51 -14.69
CA THR A 20 7.53 0.58 -13.65
C THR A 20 8.88 0.99 -13.08
N ILE A 21 9.84 1.36 -13.95
CA ILE A 21 11.23 1.66 -13.55
C ILE A 21 11.30 2.95 -12.73
N TYR A 22 10.64 4.01 -13.18
CA TYR A 22 10.73 5.31 -12.51
C TYR A 22 10.33 5.26 -11.03
N PRO A 23 9.15 4.76 -10.64
CA PRO A 23 8.80 4.69 -9.22
C PRO A 23 9.68 3.72 -8.45
N ALA A 24 10.20 2.65 -9.07
CA ALA A 24 11.13 1.74 -8.40
C ALA A 24 12.45 2.42 -8.00
N LEU A 25 12.94 3.37 -8.81
CA LEU A 25 14.20 4.07 -8.56
C LEU A 25 14.04 5.35 -7.73
N PHE A 26 12.95 6.10 -7.91
CA PHE A 26 12.84 7.47 -7.41
C PHE A 26 11.73 7.68 -6.38
N ARG A 27 10.76 6.76 -6.24
CA ARG A 27 9.66 6.96 -5.29
C ARG A 27 10.14 6.71 -3.86
N LYS A 28 10.15 7.78 -3.05
CA LYS A 28 10.36 7.66 -1.61
C LYS A 28 9.07 7.21 -0.95
N PRO A 29 9.08 6.15 -0.13
CA PRO A 29 7.88 5.75 0.58
C PRO A 29 7.50 6.79 1.64
N PRO A 30 6.22 7.18 1.73
CA PRO A 30 5.77 7.96 2.87
C PRO A 30 5.80 7.07 4.12
N LEU A 31 6.03 7.66 5.29
CA LEU A 31 5.69 7.00 6.54
C LEU A 31 4.21 7.31 6.82
N PRO A 32 3.29 6.33 6.82
CA PRO A 32 1.90 6.61 7.09
C PRO A 32 1.74 7.18 8.51
N PRO A 33 0.92 8.22 8.72
CA PRO A 33 0.61 8.72 10.05
C PRO A 33 -0.22 7.69 10.85
N GLU A 34 -0.13 7.74 12.18
CA GLU A 34 -0.78 6.78 13.09
C GLU A 34 -0.44 5.31 12.77
N TYR A 35 0.79 5.04 12.33
CA TYR A 35 1.26 3.69 12.02
C TYR A 35 1.48 2.87 13.29
N ARG A 36 0.81 1.73 13.40
CA ARG A 36 0.94 0.81 14.55
C ARG A 36 1.02 -0.63 14.09
N ARG A 37 2.13 -1.29 14.44
CA ARG A 37 2.30 -2.73 14.26
C ARG A 37 1.59 -3.52 15.36
N GLN A 38 0.89 -4.56 14.96
CA GLN A 38 0.43 -5.64 15.83
C GLN A 38 1.01 -6.95 15.30
N ARG A 39 1.70 -7.68 16.17
CA ARG A 39 2.15 -9.04 15.88
C ARG A 39 1.19 -10.04 16.51
N ILE A 40 0.82 -11.06 15.76
CA ILE A 40 0.03 -12.20 16.23
C ILE A 40 0.92 -13.43 16.12
N THR A 41 1.20 -14.08 17.25
CA THR A 41 1.86 -15.39 17.25
C THR A 41 0.88 -16.45 16.79
N THR A 42 1.32 -17.36 15.93
CA THR A 42 0.49 -18.44 15.40
C THR A 42 0.75 -19.76 16.15
N PRO A 43 -0.20 -20.73 16.16
CA PRO A 43 -0.04 -22.00 16.90
C PRO A 43 1.11 -22.89 16.43
N ASP A 44 1.64 -22.66 15.22
CA ASP A 44 2.80 -23.32 14.63
C ASP A 44 4.13 -22.64 14.94
N ASN A 45 4.14 -21.75 15.95
CA ASN A 45 5.29 -20.97 16.39
C ASN A 45 5.86 -19.99 15.34
N ASP A 46 5.04 -19.56 14.38
CA ASP A 46 5.34 -18.46 13.48
C ASP A 46 4.64 -17.16 13.93
N PHE A 47 4.59 -16.16 13.06
CA PHE A 47 3.96 -14.87 13.33
C PHE A 47 3.31 -14.22 12.10
N LEU A 48 2.26 -13.45 12.36
CA LEU A 48 1.69 -12.49 11.43
C LEU A 48 1.96 -11.07 11.93
N ASP A 49 2.64 -10.26 11.12
CA ASP A 49 2.72 -8.82 11.34
C ASP A 49 1.59 -8.13 10.58
N ILE A 50 0.80 -7.32 11.30
CA ILE A 50 -0.23 -6.45 10.73
C ILE A 50 0.12 -5.02 11.09
N ASP A 51 0.24 -4.17 10.09
CA ASP A 51 0.53 -2.75 10.25
C ASP A 51 -0.71 -1.91 9.96
N PHE A 52 -1.26 -1.32 11.01
CA PHE A 52 -2.43 -0.46 10.95
C PHE A 52 -2.04 0.98 10.66
N CYS A 53 -2.89 1.69 9.93
CA CYS A 53 -2.80 3.13 9.72
C CYS A 53 -4.19 3.77 9.90
N GLY A 54 -4.26 4.77 10.78
CA GLY A 54 -5.49 5.45 11.17
C GLY A 54 -6.30 4.71 12.25
N SER A 55 -7.25 5.43 12.86
CA SER A 55 -8.02 4.99 14.02
C SER A 55 -9.54 5.13 13.80
N GLY A 56 -10.35 4.58 14.72
CA GLY A 56 -11.82 4.70 14.72
C GLY A 56 -12.59 3.44 14.30
N SER A 57 -13.92 3.56 14.21
CA SER A 57 -14.87 2.45 13.97
C SER A 57 -15.29 2.27 12.51
N LYS A 58 -14.79 3.10 11.59
CA LYS A 58 -15.09 3.01 10.15
C LYS A 58 -14.69 1.65 9.56
N PRO A 59 -15.26 1.26 8.41
CA PRO A 59 -14.77 0.11 7.65
C PRO A 59 -13.25 0.15 7.47
N LEU A 60 -12.61 -1.02 7.60
CA LEU A 60 -11.17 -1.20 7.49
C LEU A 60 -10.83 -1.69 6.08
N VAL A 61 -9.90 -1.02 5.41
CA VAL A 61 -9.36 -1.51 4.14
C VAL A 61 -8.15 -2.41 4.41
N LEU A 62 -8.24 -3.67 4.00
CA LEU A 62 -7.13 -4.62 4.05
C LEU A 62 -6.32 -4.53 2.76
N ILE A 63 -5.01 -4.30 2.87
CA ILE A 63 -4.08 -4.25 1.76
C ILE A 63 -3.20 -5.50 1.84
N LEU A 64 -3.35 -6.39 0.86
CA LEU A 64 -2.52 -7.59 0.79
C LEU A 64 -1.35 -7.34 -0.14
N HIS A 65 -0.13 -7.54 0.37
CA HIS A 65 1.05 -7.42 -0.47
C HIS A 65 1.27 -8.67 -1.33
N GLY A 66 1.97 -8.51 -2.44
CA GLY A 66 2.39 -9.64 -3.29
C GLY A 66 3.47 -10.52 -2.66
N LEU A 67 3.77 -11.63 -3.33
CA LEU A 67 4.87 -12.54 -2.97
C LEU A 67 6.19 -11.76 -2.83
N THR A 68 7.00 -12.08 -1.82
CA THR A 68 8.26 -11.37 -1.45
C THR A 68 8.09 -9.92 -0.99
N GLY A 69 6.85 -9.42 -0.91
CA GLY A 69 6.55 -8.11 -0.35
C GLY A 69 6.42 -8.12 1.18
N SER A 70 6.11 -6.94 1.71
CA SER A 70 5.65 -6.74 3.09
C SER A 70 4.79 -5.48 3.17
N SER A 71 4.18 -5.22 4.32
CA SER A 71 3.53 -3.95 4.66
C SER A 71 4.41 -2.71 4.43
N LYS A 72 5.74 -2.86 4.47
CA LYS A 72 6.73 -1.80 4.18
C LYS A 72 7.03 -1.63 2.69
N SER A 73 6.29 -2.27 1.80
CA SER A 73 6.47 -2.05 0.36
C SER A 73 6.01 -0.63 0.00
N THR A 74 6.74 0.06 -0.88
CA THR A 74 6.47 1.48 -1.21
C THR A 74 5.05 1.74 -1.69
N TYR A 75 4.46 0.82 -2.45
CA TYR A 75 3.07 0.96 -2.90
C TYR A 75 2.06 0.77 -1.75
N VAL A 76 2.35 -0.12 -0.80
CA VAL A 76 1.49 -0.36 0.38
C VAL A 76 1.49 0.88 1.26
N MET A 77 2.65 1.39 1.64
CA MET A 77 2.75 2.63 2.42
C MET A 77 2.10 3.82 1.70
N GLY A 78 2.26 3.90 0.37
CA GLY A 78 1.60 4.90 -0.46
C GLY A 78 0.06 4.79 -0.41
N LEU A 79 -0.49 3.58 -0.48
CA LEU A 79 -1.92 3.32 -0.38
C LEU A 79 -2.46 3.64 1.01
N GLN A 80 -1.77 3.20 2.07
CA GLN A 80 -2.15 3.52 3.45
C GLN A 80 -2.20 5.03 3.68
N SER A 81 -1.18 5.77 3.21
CA SER A 81 -1.13 7.24 3.31
C SER A 81 -2.28 7.91 2.53
N ALA A 82 -2.60 7.42 1.33
CA ALA A 82 -3.70 7.96 0.52
C ALA A 82 -5.07 7.70 1.17
N LEU A 83 -5.30 6.50 1.70
CA LEU A 83 -6.52 6.15 2.44
C LEU A 83 -6.66 6.99 3.70
N TYR A 84 -5.58 7.16 4.45
CA TYR A 84 -5.55 8.02 5.63
C TYR A 84 -5.93 9.46 5.29
N GLY A 85 -5.39 10.01 4.20
CA GLY A 85 -5.74 11.36 3.71
C GLY A 85 -7.23 11.53 3.38
N GLN A 86 -7.94 10.42 3.12
CA GLN A 86 -9.39 10.38 2.92
C GLN A 86 -10.16 10.01 4.20
N GLY A 87 -9.49 9.91 5.34
CA GLY A 87 -10.08 9.52 6.61
C GLY A 87 -10.55 8.06 6.66
N ILE A 88 -9.92 7.19 5.86
CA ILE A 88 -10.17 5.74 5.81
C ILE A 88 -9.00 5.03 6.49
N ARG A 89 -9.31 4.20 7.48
CA ARG A 89 -8.29 3.38 8.15
C ARG A 89 -7.96 2.14 7.33
N SER A 90 -6.71 1.70 7.44
CA SER A 90 -6.19 0.56 6.68
C SER A 90 -5.32 -0.36 7.53
N ALA A 91 -5.17 -1.60 7.08
CA ALA A 91 -4.25 -2.59 7.64
C ALA A 91 -3.52 -3.29 6.50
N ALA A 92 -2.24 -3.56 6.66
CA ALA A 92 -1.41 -4.23 5.67
C ALA A 92 -0.41 -5.20 6.29
#